data_AF-A0A969LDM0-F1
#
_entry.id   AF-A0A969LDM0-F1
#
_cell.length_a   1.000
_cell.length_b   1.000
_cell.length_c   1.000
_cell.angle_alpha   90.00
_cell.angle_beta   90.00
_cell.angle_gamma   90.00
#
_symmetry.space_group_name_H-M   'P 1'
#
loop_
_entity.id
_entity.type
_entity.pdbx_description
1 polymer ?
#
loop_
_entity_poly.entity_id
_entity_poly.type
_entity_poly.pdbx_seq_one_letter_code
_entity_poly.pdbx_strand_id
1 'polypeptide(L)'
;MEQAEYSTSVRWCERALDSFQRSDDQHGIATTRHVLGLAQQYMGNVAAAQECYRMALLINEAIGNAYGATLNHAQLGIIEAALGNAMEATRCLLRAIAGFRASKQAHWSAETEKHLRALHDRCSPADQSTVRAMWLEANLGRFPDSSQ
;
A
#
# COMPACT_ATOMS: atom_id res chain seq x y z
N MET A 1 16.18 -19.87 -6.33
CA MET A 1 15.31 -20.45 -5.26
C MET A 1 14.09 -19.58 -5.01
N GLU A 2 14.23 -18.25 -4.99
CA GLU A 2 13.14 -17.29 -4.77
C GLU A 2 11.88 -17.52 -5.64
N GLN A 3 12.02 -17.74 -6.94
CA GLN A 3 10.87 -18.04 -7.83
C GLN A 3 10.07 -19.30 -7.46
N ALA A 4 10.74 -20.33 -6.90
CA ALA A 4 10.09 -21.56 -6.45
C ALA A 4 9.35 -21.34 -5.10
N GLU A 5 9.86 -20.46 -4.26
CA GLU A 5 9.24 -20.10 -2.98
C GLU A 5 8.02 -19.20 -3.18
N TYR A 6 8.08 -18.23 -4.11
CA TYR A 6 6.93 -17.38 -4.43
C TYR A 6 5.80 -18.16 -5.11
N SER A 7 6.11 -19.08 -6.02
CA SER A 7 5.08 -19.95 -6.63
C SER A 7 4.43 -20.89 -5.61
N THR A 8 5.20 -21.35 -4.62
CA THR A 8 4.67 -22.08 -3.47
C THR A 8 3.78 -21.19 -2.60
N SER A 9 4.18 -19.95 -2.32
CA SER A 9 3.40 -18.97 -1.57
C SER A 9 2.04 -18.68 -2.22
N VAL A 10 2.03 -18.46 -3.54
CA VAL A 10 0.79 -18.24 -4.30
C VAL A 10 -0.16 -19.43 -4.14
N ARG A 11 0.33 -20.66 -4.30
CA ARG A 11 -0.48 -21.88 -4.16
C ARG A 11 -1.05 -22.04 -2.75
N TRP A 12 -0.30 -21.71 -1.71
CA TRP A 12 -0.80 -21.75 -0.33
C TRP A 12 -1.88 -20.70 -0.10
N CYS A 13 -1.68 -19.49 -0.62
CA CYS A 13 -2.65 -18.41 -0.51
C CYS A 13 -3.95 -18.74 -1.25
N GLU A 14 -3.90 -19.36 -2.44
CA GLU A 14 -5.10 -19.78 -3.17
C GLU A 14 -5.92 -20.81 -2.37
N ARG A 15 -5.26 -21.76 -1.69
CA ARG A 15 -5.93 -22.74 -0.82
C ARG A 15 -6.53 -22.07 0.42
N ALA A 16 -5.81 -21.12 1.03
CA ALA A 16 -6.31 -20.36 2.17
C ALA A 16 -7.52 -19.51 1.77
N LEU A 17 -7.50 -18.86 0.60
CA LEU A 17 -8.64 -18.10 0.08
C LEU A 17 -9.89 -18.97 -0.07
N ASP A 18 -9.79 -20.14 -0.68
CA ASP A 18 -10.94 -21.05 -0.83
C ASP A 18 -11.51 -21.46 0.55
N SER A 19 -10.62 -21.75 1.52
CA SER A 19 -11.06 -22.06 2.88
C SER A 19 -11.78 -20.89 3.55
N PHE A 20 -11.20 -19.68 3.52
CA PHE A 20 -11.78 -18.49 4.15
C PHE A 20 -13.06 -18.04 3.45
N GLN A 21 -13.17 -18.22 2.13
CA GLN A 21 -14.41 -17.97 1.38
C GLN A 21 -15.54 -18.91 1.80
N ARG A 22 -15.24 -20.20 2.00
CA ARG A 22 -16.24 -21.19 2.46
C ARG A 22 -16.70 -20.93 3.90
N SER A 23 -15.85 -20.33 4.72
CA SER A 23 -16.18 -19.96 6.09
C SER A 23 -16.67 -18.52 6.25
N ASP A 24 -16.82 -17.76 5.16
CA ASP A 24 -17.14 -16.33 5.14
C ASP A 24 -16.24 -15.46 6.04
N ASP A 25 -14.96 -15.84 6.18
CA ASP A 25 -13.97 -15.10 6.96
C ASP A 25 -13.37 -13.97 6.12
N GLN A 26 -14.05 -12.83 6.13
CA GLN A 26 -13.63 -11.63 5.40
C GLN A 26 -12.23 -11.12 5.83
N HIS A 27 -11.87 -11.24 7.11
CA HIS A 27 -10.55 -10.83 7.59
C HIS A 27 -9.44 -11.75 7.04
N GLY A 28 -9.68 -13.06 7.04
CA GLY A 28 -8.82 -14.07 6.42
C GLY A 28 -8.64 -13.86 4.92
N ILE A 29 -9.74 -13.55 4.20
CA ILE A 29 -9.69 -13.23 2.76
C ILE A 29 -8.84 -11.99 2.51
N ALA A 30 -9.06 -10.89 3.25
CA ALA A 30 -8.32 -9.64 3.07
C ALA A 30 -6.82 -9.83 3.33
N THR A 31 -6.47 -10.54 4.40
CA THR A 31 -5.08 -10.84 4.76
C THR A 31 -4.41 -11.67 3.66
N THR A 32 -5.10 -12.70 3.17
CA THR A 32 -4.55 -13.59 2.14
C THR A 32 -4.37 -12.84 0.80
N ARG A 33 -5.31 -11.96 0.44
CA ARG A 33 -5.17 -11.07 -0.72
C ARG A 33 -3.98 -10.13 -0.59
N HIS A 34 -3.72 -9.56 0.58
CA HIS A 34 -2.54 -8.74 0.81
C HIS A 34 -1.24 -9.53 0.58
N VAL A 35 -1.15 -10.76 1.11
CA VAL A 35 0.03 -11.63 0.92
C VAL A 35 0.23 -12.03 -0.54
N LEU A 36 -0.85 -12.31 -1.27
CA LEU A 36 -0.78 -12.53 -2.72
C LEU A 36 -0.25 -11.30 -3.46
N GLY A 37 -0.69 -10.10 -3.06
CA GLY A 37 -0.19 -8.86 -3.61
C GLY A 37 1.33 -8.73 -3.47
N LEU A 38 1.86 -9.04 -2.28
CA LEU A 38 3.30 -9.06 -2.02
C LEU A 38 4.01 -10.08 -2.91
N ALA A 39 3.51 -11.32 -2.99
CA ALA A 39 4.11 -12.35 -3.83
C ALA A 39 4.15 -11.95 -5.31
N GLN A 40 3.05 -11.40 -5.84
CA GLN A 40 2.97 -10.92 -7.21
C GLN A 40 3.94 -9.76 -7.47
N GLN A 41 4.07 -8.84 -6.51
CA GLN A 41 5.03 -7.74 -6.59
C GLN A 41 6.47 -8.25 -6.64
N TYR A 42 6.84 -9.22 -5.81
CA TYR A 42 8.18 -9.85 -5.86
C TYR A 42 8.44 -10.62 -7.15
N MET A 43 7.40 -11.19 -7.76
CA MET A 43 7.49 -11.81 -9.09
C MET A 43 7.55 -10.79 -10.24
N GLY A 44 7.40 -9.49 -9.97
CA GLY A 44 7.36 -8.44 -10.99
C GLY A 44 5.99 -8.27 -11.67
N ASN A 45 4.96 -8.98 -11.21
CA ASN A 45 3.60 -8.91 -11.74
C ASN A 45 2.83 -7.74 -11.12
N VAL A 46 3.24 -6.51 -11.46
CA VAL A 46 2.75 -5.26 -10.84
C VAL A 46 1.23 -5.11 -10.94
N ALA A 47 0.61 -5.43 -12.08
CA ALA A 47 -0.84 -5.34 -12.26
C ALA A 47 -1.61 -6.34 -11.36
N ALA A 48 -1.10 -7.57 -11.23
CA ALA A 48 -1.71 -8.57 -10.36
C ALA A 48 -1.56 -8.18 -8.87
N ALA A 49 -0.44 -7.57 -8.50
CA ALA A 49 -0.24 -7.03 -7.16
C ALA A 49 -1.23 -5.91 -6.83
N GLN A 50 -1.41 -4.95 -7.75
CA GLN A 50 -2.36 -3.86 -7.62
C GLN A 50 -3.77 -4.38 -7.34
N GLU A 51 -4.24 -5.34 -8.14
CA GLU A 51 -5.58 -5.92 -7.99
C GLU A 51 -5.75 -6.62 -6.63
N CYS A 52 -4.75 -7.39 -6.22
CA CYS A 52 -4.75 -8.06 -4.92
C CYS A 52 -4.86 -7.07 -3.76
N TYR A 53 -4.10 -5.97 -3.81
CA TYR A 53 -4.15 -4.94 -2.78
C TYR A 53 -5.47 -4.14 -2.78
N ARG A 54 -6.06 -3.86 -3.95
CA ARG A 54 -7.37 -3.19 -4.04
C ARG A 54 -8.48 -4.05 -3.46
N MET A 55 -8.49 -5.34 -3.78
CA MET A 55 -9.47 -6.27 -3.21
C MET A 55 -9.33 -6.40 -1.69
N ALA A 56 -8.09 -6.49 -1.19
CA ALA A 56 -7.83 -6.49 0.26
C ALA A 56 -8.28 -5.18 0.93
N LEU A 57 -8.03 -4.04 0.30
CA LEU A 57 -8.45 -2.73 0.79
C LEU A 57 -9.99 -2.66 0.92
N LEU A 58 -10.72 -3.02 -0.14
CA LEU A 58 -12.18 -2.99 -0.17
C LEU A 58 -12.78 -3.82 0.96
N ILE A 59 -12.23 -5.02 1.19
CA ILE A 59 -12.71 -5.90 2.26
C ILE A 59 -12.36 -5.30 3.63
N ASN A 60 -11.12 -4.82 3.82
CA ASN A 60 -10.70 -4.19 5.08
C ASN A 60 -11.53 -2.95 5.42
N GLU A 61 -11.89 -2.13 4.44
CA GLU A 61 -12.82 -1.00 4.63
C GLU A 61 -14.23 -1.50 5.02
N ALA A 62 -14.75 -2.50 4.32
CA ALA A 62 -16.08 -3.05 4.58
C ALA A 62 -16.22 -3.64 5.99
N ILE A 63 -15.17 -4.27 6.52
CA ILE A 63 -15.17 -4.85 7.87
C ILE A 63 -14.66 -3.88 8.96
N GLY A 64 -14.32 -2.64 8.60
CA GLY A 64 -13.79 -1.64 9.54
C GLY A 64 -12.36 -1.90 10.04
N ASN A 65 -11.58 -2.73 9.35
CA ASN A 65 -10.17 -2.98 9.67
C ASN A 65 -9.28 -1.83 9.18
N ALA A 66 -9.22 -0.76 9.98
CA ALA A 66 -8.45 0.44 9.64
C ALA A 66 -6.95 0.16 9.47
N TYR A 67 -6.36 -0.74 10.26
CA TYR A 67 -4.94 -1.09 10.14
C TYR A 67 -4.66 -1.83 8.82
N GLY A 68 -5.48 -2.81 8.48
CA GLY A 68 -5.40 -3.51 7.20
C GLY A 68 -5.52 -2.54 6.01
N ALA A 69 -6.52 -1.66 6.02
CA ALA A 69 -6.70 -0.64 4.99
C ALA A 69 -5.50 0.30 4.87
N THR A 70 -4.89 0.70 6.01
CA THR A 70 -3.67 1.53 6.04
C THR A 70 -2.49 0.81 5.35
N LEU A 71 -2.28 -0.47 5.64
CA LEU A 71 -1.25 -1.27 4.96
C LEU A 71 -1.51 -1.39 3.46
N ASN A 72 -2.77 -1.60 3.05
CA ASN A 72 -3.12 -1.68 1.64
C ASN A 72 -2.89 -0.34 0.92
N HIS A 73 -3.22 0.79 1.54
CA HIS A 73 -2.91 2.10 0.99
C HIS A 73 -1.40 2.33 0.83
N ALA A 74 -0.57 1.89 1.77
CA ALA A 74 0.88 2.01 1.65
C ALA A 74 1.40 1.26 0.42
N GLN A 75 0.97 0.00 0.26
CA GLN A 75 1.39 -0.83 -0.88
C GLN A 75 0.86 -0.32 -2.21
N LEU A 76 -0.40 0.12 -2.28
CA LEU A 76 -0.96 0.75 -3.48
C LEU A 76 -0.18 2.02 -3.85
N GLY A 77 0.21 2.83 -2.87
CA GLY A 77 1.06 3.99 -3.09
C GLY A 77 2.38 3.66 -3.79
N ILE A 78 3.05 2.59 -3.35
CA ILE A 78 4.29 2.10 -3.96
C ILE A 78 4.04 1.57 -5.38
N ILE A 79 2.97 0.80 -5.57
CA ILE A 79 2.62 0.23 -6.88
C ILE A 79 2.26 1.31 -7.90
N GLU A 80 1.43 2.29 -7.53
CA GLU A 80 1.07 3.40 -8.41
C GLU A 80 2.30 4.25 -8.77
N ALA A 81 3.23 4.44 -7.83
CA ALA A 81 4.49 5.12 -8.11
C ALA A 81 5.36 4.35 -9.12
N ALA A 82 5.39 3.01 -9.04
CA ALA A 82 6.08 2.16 -10.00
C ALA A 82 5.42 2.19 -11.39
N LEU A 83 4.09 2.36 -11.46
CA LEU A 83 3.33 2.52 -12.70
C LEU A 83 3.39 3.94 -13.28
N GLY A 84 4.02 4.90 -12.60
CA GLY A 84 4.11 6.30 -13.04
C GLY A 84 2.90 7.17 -12.69
N ASN A 85 1.94 6.63 -11.93
CA ASN A 85 0.72 7.32 -11.52
C ASN A 85 0.97 8.17 -10.27
N ALA A 86 1.81 9.21 -10.39
CA ALA A 86 2.32 9.98 -9.25
C ALA A 86 1.23 10.56 -8.33
N MET A 87 0.12 11.05 -8.89
CA MET A 87 -0.95 11.66 -8.08
C MET A 87 -1.72 10.61 -7.28
N GLU A 88 -2.01 9.45 -7.88
CA GLU A 88 -2.70 8.37 -7.19
C GLU A 88 -1.81 7.72 -6.13
N ALA A 89 -0.52 7.56 -6.44
CA ALA A 89 0.50 7.16 -5.49
C ALA A 89 0.53 8.09 -4.27
N THR A 90 0.54 9.41 -4.50
CA THR A 90 0.52 10.42 -3.44
C THR A 90 -0.71 10.30 -2.56
N ARG A 91 -1.92 10.18 -3.15
CA ARG A 91 -3.15 9.99 -2.36
C ARG A 91 -3.07 8.76 -1.46
N CYS A 92 -2.64 7.63 -2.02
CA CYS A 92 -2.51 6.38 -1.29
C CYS A 92 -1.47 6.49 -0.15
N LEU A 93 -0.29 7.05 -0.43
CA LEU A 93 0.76 7.23 0.57
C LEU A 93 0.32 8.17 1.70
N LEU A 94 -0.38 9.27 1.40
CA LEU A 94 -0.88 10.20 2.43
C LEU A 94 -1.91 9.54 3.36
N ARG A 95 -2.85 8.74 2.81
CA ARG A 95 -3.80 7.97 3.63
C ARG A 95 -3.08 7.00 4.55
N ALA A 96 -2.05 6.31 4.05
CA ALA A 96 -1.25 5.40 4.85
C ALA A 96 -0.48 6.12 5.97
N ILE A 97 0.16 7.26 5.68
CA ILE A 97 0.89 8.05 6.68
C ILE A 97 -0.05 8.53 7.79
N ALA A 98 -1.22 9.06 7.41
CA ALA A 98 -2.24 9.48 8.38
C ALA A 98 -2.70 8.32 9.27
N GLY A 99 -2.99 7.15 8.67
CA GLY A 99 -3.42 5.96 9.40
C GLY A 99 -2.35 5.41 10.37
N PHE A 100 -1.09 5.35 9.93
CA PHE A 100 0.01 4.91 10.80
C PHE A 100 0.27 5.90 11.94
N ARG A 101 0.23 7.21 11.68
CA ARG A 101 0.37 8.23 12.73
C ARG A 101 -0.78 8.15 13.74
N ALA A 102 -2.03 8.03 13.29
CA ALA A 102 -3.18 7.85 14.16
C ALA A 102 -3.06 6.60 15.05
N SER A 103 -2.48 5.52 14.49
CA SER A 103 -2.22 4.26 15.20
C SER A 103 -0.91 4.24 15.99
N LYS A 104 -0.19 5.37 16.08
CA LYS A 104 1.12 5.52 16.76
C LYS A 104 2.21 4.59 16.23
N GLN A 105 2.13 4.20 14.97
CA GLN A 105 3.10 3.34 14.28
C GLN A 105 4.17 4.17 13.58
N ALA A 106 5.03 4.82 14.37
CA ALA A 106 6.02 5.78 13.88
C ALA A 106 7.01 5.19 12.85
N HIS A 107 7.37 3.92 13.00
CA HIS A 107 8.25 3.23 12.05
C HIS A 107 7.59 3.15 10.65
N TRP A 108 6.34 2.69 10.57
CA TRP A 108 5.61 2.55 9.31
C TRP A 108 5.28 3.89 8.67
N SER A 109 4.93 4.91 9.46
CA SER A 109 4.74 6.26 8.92
C SER A 109 6.03 6.80 8.31
N ALA A 110 7.16 6.67 9.01
CA ALA A 110 8.46 7.15 8.52
C ALA A 110 8.89 6.42 7.24
N GLU A 111 8.66 5.11 7.13
CA GLU A 111 8.96 4.37 5.92
C GLU A 111 8.10 4.82 4.74
N THR A 112 6.80 5.02 4.97
CA THR A 112 5.87 5.51 3.95
C THR A 112 6.21 6.94 3.50
N GLU A 113 6.67 7.79 4.41
CA GLU A 113 7.15 9.14 4.11
C GLU A 113 8.40 9.12 3.20
N LYS A 114 9.30 8.14 3.36
CA LYS A 114 10.44 7.98 2.45
C LYS A 114 10.00 7.68 1.02
N HIS A 115 8.99 6.82 0.85
CA HIS A 115 8.43 6.52 -0.47
C HIS A 115 7.82 7.77 -1.11
N LEU A 116 7.09 8.59 -0.34
CA LEU A 116 6.50 9.83 -0.82
C LEU A 116 7.56 10.85 -1.23
N ARG A 117 8.63 10.99 -0.44
CA ARG A 117 9.76 11.86 -0.77
C ARG A 117 10.49 11.41 -2.04
N ALA A 118 10.76 10.11 -2.15
CA ALA A 118 11.38 9.55 -3.34
C ALA A 118 10.51 9.78 -4.60
N LEU A 119 9.19 9.72 -4.47
CA LEU A 119 8.26 10.07 -5.55
C LEU A 119 8.33 11.57 -5.88
N HIS A 120 8.22 12.45 -4.87
CA HIS A 120 8.31 13.90 -5.02
C HIS A 120 9.59 14.30 -5.78
N ASP A 121 10.75 13.77 -5.39
CA ASP A 121 12.04 14.12 -5.98
C ASP A 121 12.19 13.68 -7.44
N ARG A 122 11.39 12.71 -7.89
CA ARG A 122 11.39 12.19 -9.27
C ARG A 122 10.37 12.87 -10.18
N CYS A 123 9.41 13.61 -9.63
CA CYS A 123 8.33 14.24 -10.39
C CYS A 123 8.69 15.66 -10.89
N SER A 124 7.87 16.19 -11.79
CA SER A 124 8.06 17.56 -12.31
C SER A 124 7.88 18.62 -11.20
N PRO A 125 8.42 19.84 -11.34
CA PRO A 125 8.20 20.91 -10.35
C PRO A 125 6.72 21.24 -10.09
N ALA A 126 5.87 21.09 -11.11
CA ALA A 126 4.42 21.25 -10.97
C ALA A 126 3.80 20.16 -10.09
N ASP A 127 4.20 18.90 -10.30
CA ASP A 127 3.77 17.77 -9.49
C ASP A 127 4.29 17.86 -8.05
N GLN A 128 5.55 18.29 -7.86
CA GLN A 128 6.14 18.54 -6.55
C GLN A 128 5.30 19.54 -5.73
N SER A 129 4.87 20.62 -6.38
CA SER A 129 4.01 21.62 -5.76
C SER A 129 2.66 21.02 -5.37
N THR A 130 2.08 20.17 -6.23
CA THR A 130 0.84 19.45 -5.95
C THR A 130 0.98 18.48 -4.78
N VAL A 131 2.07 17.70 -4.72
CA VAL A 131 2.36 16.78 -3.61
C VAL A 131 2.47 17.53 -2.28
N ARG A 132 3.16 18.68 -2.26
CA ARG A 132 3.27 19.54 -1.07
C ARG A 132 1.91 20.09 -0.64
N ALA A 133 1.08 20.52 -1.58
CA ALA A 133 -0.28 20.99 -1.28
C ALA A 133 -1.12 19.87 -0.66
N MET A 134 -1.13 18.67 -1.25
CA MET A 134 -1.86 17.51 -0.72
C MET A 134 -1.39 17.10 0.67
N TRP A 135 -0.08 17.19 0.96
CA TRP A 135 0.46 16.94 2.29
C TRP A 135 -0.08 17.93 3.34
N LEU A 136 -0.14 19.21 3.00
CA LEU A 136 -0.68 20.26 3.87
C LEU A 136 -2.17 20.06 4.10
N GLU A 137 -2.93 19.74 3.05
CA GLU A 137 -4.37 19.41 3.13
C GLU A 137 -4.63 18.19 4.04
N ALA A 138 -3.72 17.22 4.04
CA ALA A 138 -3.78 16.06 4.92
C ALA A 138 -3.43 16.38 6.40
N ASN A 139 -3.13 17.64 6.73
CA ASN A 139 -2.77 18.09 8.09
C ASN A 139 -1.59 17.32 8.71
N LEU A 140 -0.64 16.89 7.87
CA LEU A 140 0.53 16.11 8.31
C LEU A 140 1.68 16.99 8.83
N GLY A 141 1.44 18.28 9.01
CA GLY A 141 2.43 19.25 9.49
C GLY A 141 3.41 19.66 8.40
N ARG A 142 4.67 19.91 8.77
CA ARG A 142 5.71 20.30 7.80
C ARG A 142 6.09 19.10 6.92
N PHE A 143 6.20 19.34 5.61
CA PHE A 143 6.67 18.32 4.67
C PHE A 143 8.12 17.91 5.01
N PRO A 144 8.44 16.60 5.02
CA PRO A 144 9.77 16.11 5.34
C PRO A 144 10.72 16.31 4.15
N ASP A 145 11.29 17.51 4.02
CA ASP A 145 12.33 17.82 3.03
C ASP A 145 13.60 16.97 3.27
N SER A 146 14.41 16.78 2.23
CA SER A 146 15.61 15.93 2.19
C SER A 146 16.80 16.42 3.01
N SER A 147 16.62 17.35 3.96
CA SER A 147 17.71 18.03 4.67
C SER A 147 17.47 18.15 6.18
N GLN A 148 17.83 17.08 6.91
CA GLN A 148 18.64 17.13 8.13
C GLN A 148 19.55 15.89 8.18
#